data_AF-A0A6M1U262-F1
#
_entry.id   AF-A0A6M1U262-F1
#
_cell.length_a   1.000
_cell.length_b   1.000
_cell.length_c   1.000
_cell.angle_alpha   90.00
_cell.angle_beta   90.00
_cell.angle_gamma   90.00
#
_symmetry.space_group_name_H-M   'P 1'
#
loop_
_entity.id
_entity.type
_entity.pdbx_description
1 polymer ?
#
loop_
_entity_poly.entity_id
_entity_poly.type
_entity_poly.pdbx_seq_one_letter_code
_entity_poly.pdbx_strand_id
1 'polypeptide(L)'
;MRATKSGLAATALGLALAGTALADPVEDTLVVETDDGAIEFVTTTTAPDHLKDVMDTIYSGWHYREDETRDLQRDDFDNPGMVFVDRGMDLWNQEIGAKGESCAGCHEGPESMKGLRAVTPRVDAGTGALMTVENYVNECVTERMGLEAWGMTSDKMKDMLALISMQSRGEVVNVAIDGAAAPFWEKGKEIYYTRFGQLEMSCANCHEDNQGQMIRADHLSQGQINGFPVYRLKDAGILSAQQRFVGCVRDTRAETFKPDSDEFKALELYVASRGNGLSVEGVSVRH
;
A
#
# COMPACT_ATOMS: atom_id res chain seq x y z
N MET A 1 -74.77 -32.55 -17.39
CA MET A 1 -73.57 -32.86 -18.18
C MET A 1 -72.98 -31.54 -18.68
N ARG A 2 -71.64 -31.43 -18.66
CA ARG A 2 -70.78 -30.29 -19.08
C ARG A 2 -70.64 -29.18 -18.04
N ALA A 3 -69.61 -29.21 -17.19
CA ALA A 3 -68.15 -29.13 -17.39
C ALA A 3 -67.65 -27.69 -17.29
N THR A 4 -66.65 -27.56 -16.44
CA THR A 4 -66.17 -26.41 -15.67
C THR A 4 -65.29 -25.46 -16.48
N LYS A 5 -65.27 -24.21 -16.03
CA LYS A 5 -64.38 -23.11 -16.44
C LYS A 5 -62.90 -23.50 -16.32
N SER A 6 -62.05 -22.96 -17.22
CA SER A 6 -60.69 -22.54 -16.88
C SER A 6 -60.21 -21.46 -17.86
N GLY A 7 -59.96 -20.27 -17.33
CA GLY A 7 -59.29 -19.18 -18.04
C GLY A 7 -57.78 -19.42 -18.10
N LEU A 8 -57.19 -19.11 -19.25
CA LEU A 8 -55.74 -19.06 -19.41
C LEU A 8 -55.29 -17.64 -19.08
N ALA A 9 -54.65 -17.46 -17.94
CA ALA A 9 -53.87 -16.26 -17.63
C ALA A 9 -52.51 -16.40 -18.31
N ALA A 10 -52.18 -15.47 -19.20
CA ALA A 10 -50.85 -15.37 -19.80
C ALA A 10 -49.90 -14.74 -18.78
N THR A 11 -49.04 -15.55 -18.15
CA THR A 11 -47.97 -15.07 -17.29
C THR A 11 -46.81 -14.58 -18.17
N ALA A 12 -46.69 -13.26 -18.33
CA ALA A 12 -45.49 -12.67 -18.91
C ALA A 12 -44.35 -12.83 -17.89
N LEU A 13 -43.41 -13.72 -18.19
CA LEU A 13 -42.17 -13.88 -17.43
C LEU A 13 -41.26 -12.69 -17.80
N GLY A 14 -41.23 -11.67 -16.96
CA GLY A 14 -40.23 -10.61 -17.09
C GLY A 14 -38.85 -11.20 -16.85
N LEU A 15 -38.01 -11.27 -17.89
CA LEU A 15 -36.57 -11.41 -17.69
C LEU A 15 -36.10 -10.12 -17.00
N ALA A 16 -35.88 -10.20 -15.69
CA ALA A 16 -34.99 -9.27 -15.04
C ALA A 16 -33.60 -9.50 -15.64
N LEU A 17 -33.18 -8.58 -16.52
CA LEU A 17 -31.77 -8.40 -16.80
C LEU A 17 -31.12 -8.02 -15.47
N ALA A 18 -30.58 -9.00 -14.76
CA ALA A 18 -29.58 -8.73 -13.73
C ALA A 18 -28.43 -8.06 -14.48
N GLY A 19 -28.38 -6.72 -14.40
CA GLY A 19 -27.21 -5.98 -14.85
C GLY A 19 -25.99 -6.64 -14.22
N THR A 20 -24.95 -6.85 -14.99
CA THR A 20 -23.63 -7.13 -14.45
C THR A 20 -23.36 -6.04 -13.43
N ALA A 21 -23.36 -6.39 -12.14
CA ALA A 21 -22.86 -5.49 -11.11
C ALA A 21 -21.40 -5.25 -11.47
N LEU A 22 -21.14 -4.09 -12.08
CA LEU A 22 -19.80 -3.69 -12.47
C LEU A 22 -19.05 -3.47 -11.15
N ALA A 23 -18.08 -4.33 -10.89
CA ALA A 23 -17.17 -4.22 -9.77
C ALA A 23 -16.09 -3.17 -10.08
N ASP A 24 -16.51 -1.99 -10.52
CA ASP A 24 -15.60 -0.88 -10.78
C ASP A 24 -15.20 -0.21 -9.44
N PRO A 25 -14.06 0.51 -9.37
CA PRO A 25 -13.72 1.32 -8.20
C PRO A 25 -14.87 2.30 -7.87
N VAL A 26 -15.18 2.47 -6.58
CA VAL A 26 -16.28 3.36 -6.16
C VAL A 26 -15.95 4.82 -6.42
N GLU A 27 -16.95 5.60 -6.85
CA GLU A 27 -16.86 7.06 -6.88
C GLU A 27 -17.07 7.61 -5.46
N ASP A 28 -15.98 8.05 -4.82
CA ASP A 28 -15.98 8.57 -3.46
C ASP A 28 -14.73 9.45 -3.25
N THR A 29 -14.68 10.23 -2.18
CA THR A 29 -13.55 11.11 -1.85
C THR A 29 -13.11 10.86 -0.42
N LEU A 30 -11.80 10.67 -0.24
CA LEU A 30 -11.20 10.53 1.07
C LEU A 30 -10.78 11.90 1.59
N VAL A 31 -11.51 12.37 2.60
CA VAL A 31 -11.12 13.48 3.45
C VAL A 31 -10.94 12.91 4.85
N VAL A 32 -9.77 13.16 5.46
CA VAL A 32 -9.48 12.72 6.82
C VAL A 32 -9.52 13.92 7.74
N GLU A 33 -10.36 13.85 8.76
CA GLU A 33 -10.37 14.83 9.84
C GLU A 33 -9.18 14.55 10.77
N THR A 34 -8.36 15.57 11.00
CA THR A 34 -7.21 15.49 11.91
C THR A 34 -7.31 16.59 12.95
N ASP A 35 -6.53 16.50 14.02
CA ASP A 35 -6.47 17.55 15.06
C ASP A 35 -6.07 18.93 14.49
N ASP A 36 -5.34 18.96 13.37
CA ASP A 36 -4.88 20.18 12.68
C ASP A 36 -5.79 20.61 11.52
N GLY A 37 -6.92 19.92 11.32
CA GLY A 37 -7.93 20.18 10.29
C GLY A 37 -8.07 19.06 9.24
N ALA A 38 -9.02 19.24 8.32
CA ALA A 38 -9.32 18.27 7.28
C ALA A 38 -8.22 18.22 6.20
N ILE A 39 -7.78 17.02 5.86
CA ILE A 39 -6.84 16.75 4.75
C ILE A 39 -7.60 16.01 3.64
N GLU A 40 -7.64 16.59 2.45
CA GLU A 40 -8.17 15.94 1.25
C GLU A 40 -7.06 15.15 0.54
N PHE A 41 -7.30 13.87 0.26
CA PHE A 41 -6.34 12.97 -0.35
C PHE A 41 -6.60 12.81 -1.85
N VAL A 42 -5.53 12.80 -2.64
CA VAL A 42 -5.58 12.39 -4.05
C VAL A 42 -5.65 10.87 -4.09
N THR A 43 -6.86 10.32 -4.07
CA THR A 43 -7.10 8.86 -4.15
C THR A 43 -7.44 8.37 -5.56
N THR A 44 -7.67 9.29 -6.49
CA THR A 44 -7.84 9.04 -7.92
C THR A 44 -7.08 10.11 -8.71
N THR A 45 -6.27 9.71 -9.70
CA THR A 45 -5.56 10.66 -10.58
C THR A 45 -5.18 10.01 -11.91
N THR A 46 -4.71 10.80 -12.86
CA THR A 46 -4.19 10.32 -14.14
C THR A 46 -2.98 9.42 -13.93
N ALA A 47 -2.91 8.31 -14.68
CA ALA A 47 -1.78 7.42 -14.64
C ALA A 47 -0.48 8.15 -15.04
N PRO A 48 0.65 7.88 -14.38
CA PRO A 48 1.93 8.48 -14.74
C PRO A 48 2.37 7.99 -16.14
N ASP A 49 3.18 8.79 -16.84
CA ASP A 49 3.50 8.59 -18.27
C ASP A 49 3.98 7.18 -18.66
N HIS A 50 4.69 6.50 -17.75
CA HIS A 50 5.19 5.13 -17.96
C HIS A 50 4.09 4.04 -17.94
N LEU A 51 2.87 4.38 -17.54
CA LEU A 51 1.69 3.51 -17.50
C LEU A 51 0.60 3.90 -18.51
N LYS A 52 0.78 4.96 -19.30
CA LYS A 52 -0.27 5.47 -20.20
C LYS A 52 -0.75 4.46 -21.26
N ASP A 53 0.11 3.51 -21.64
CA ASP A 53 -0.23 2.46 -22.62
C ASP A 53 -0.98 1.28 -21.97
N VAL A 54 -1.13 1.32 -20.64
CA VAL A 54 -1.70 0.27 -19.81
C VAL A 54 -3.01 0.72 -19.15
N MET A 55 -3.05 1.95 -18.64
CA MET A 55 -4.24 2.52 -17.97
C MET A 55 -4.23 4.05 -18.01
N ASP A 56 -5.42 4.66 -18.04
CA ASP A 56 -5.58 6.12 -18.05
C ASP A 56 -5.63 6.73 -16.64
N THR A 57 -6.19 5.97 -15.68
CA THR A 57 -6.45 6.43 -14.31
C THR A 57 -5.89 5.44 -13.31
N ILE A 58 -5.21 5.96 -12.29
CA ILE A 58 -4.77 5.20 -11.13
C ILE A 58 -5.64 5.52 -9.90
N TYR A 59 -5.88 4.48 -9.11
CA TYR A 59 -6.74 4.54 -7.93
C TYR A 59 -6.00 4.02 -6.71
N SER A 60 -6.22 4.66 -5.58
CA SER A 60 -5.92 4.06 -4.29
C SER A 60 -6.70 2.75 -4.13
N GLY A 61 -6.10 1.79 -3.42
CA GLY A 61 -6.81 0.61 -2.95
C GLY A 61 -8.04 0.93 -2.11
N TRP A 62 -8.15 2.13 -1.53
CA TRP A 62 -9.32 2.57 -0.76
C TRP A 62 -10.62 2.49 -1.59
N HIS A 63 -10.58 2.82 -2.88
CA HIS A 63 -11.74 2.78 -3.79
C HIS A 63 -12.30 1.38 -4.08
N TYR A 64 -11.62 0.31 -3.67
CA TYR A 64 -12.06 -1.06 -3.89
C TYR A 64 -12.58 -1.70 -2.59
N ARG A 65 -12.71 -0.92 -1.52
CA ARG A 65 -13.16 -1.38 -0.21
C ARG A 65 -14.63 -1.09 -0.01
N GLU A 66 -15.30 -1.91 0.80
CA GLU A 66 -16.65 -1.67 1.28
C GLU A 66 -16.70 -0.39 2.13
N ASP A 67 -17.89 0.19 2.22
CA ASP A 67 -18.12 1.50 2.87
C ASP A 67 -17.59 1.51 4.30
N GLU A 68 -17.90 0.47 5.06
CA GLU A 68 -17.51 0.34 6.46
C GLU A 68 -15.98 0.26 6.62
N THR A 69 -15.26 -0.31 5.65
CA THR A 69 -13.79 -0.33 5.68
C THR A 69 -13.19 0.99 5.24
N ARG A 70 -13.83 1.69 4.29
CA ARG A 70 -13.41 3.03 3.85
C ARG A 70 -13.55 4.05 4.97
N ASP A 71 -14.62 3.97 5.75
CA ASP A 71 -14.92 4.86 6.87
C ASP A 71 -13.88 4.78 8.00
N LEU A 72 -13.32 3.59 8.26
CA LEU A 72 -12.23 3.42 9.23
C LEU A 72 -10.96 4.23 8.90
N GLN A 73 -10.84 4.78 7.69
CA GLN A 73 -9.72 5.63 7.31
C GLN A 73 -10.09 7.13 7.25
N ARG A 74 -11.36 7.50 7.43
CA ARG A 74 -11.81 8.90 7.37
C ARG A 74 -11.51 9.68 8.66
N ASP A 75 -11.20 9.00 9.75
CA ASP A 75 -10.93 9.60 11.06
C ASP A 75 -9.80 8.83 11.75
N ASP A 76 -8.83 9.55 12.32
CA ASP A 76 -7.68 8.96 13.01
C ASP A 76 -8.06 8.22 14.30
N PHE A 77 -9.14 8.64 14.96
CA PHE A 77 -9.68 7.97 16.14
C PHE A 77 -10.24 6.59 15.79
N ASP A 78 -10.93 6.47 14.65
CA ASP A 78 -11.51 5.21 14.19
C ASP A 78 -10.49 4.33 13.47
N ASN A 79 -9.37 4.88 12.99
CA ASN A 79 -8.31 4.15 12.33
C ASN A 79 -7.49 3.31 13.33
N PRO A 80 -7.64 1.98 13.36
CA PRO A 80 -6.94 1.13 14.32
C PRO A 80 -5.42 1.08 14.07
N GLY A 81 -4.96 1.54 12.91
CA GLY A 81 -3.54 1.70 12.60
C GLY A 81 -2.84 2.76 13.45
N MET A 82 -3.57 3.76 13.96
CA MET A 82 -3.01 4.85 14.74
C MET A 82 -2.41 4.40 16.07
N VAL A 83 -2.88 3.28 16.63
CA VAL A 83 -2.24 2.64 17.81
C VAL A 83 -0.77 2.28 17.56
N PHE A 84 -0.42 1.92 16.32
CA PHE A 84 0.96 1.56 15.96
C PHE A 84 1.80 2.81 15.66
N VAL A 85 1.17 3.90 15.23
CA VAL A 85 1.81 5.22 15.12
C VAL A 85 2.22 5.71 16.51
N ASP A 86 1.31 5.63 17.49
CA ASP A 86 1.60 6.01 18.88
C ASP A 86 2.72 5.16 19.49
N ARG A 87 2.70 3.85 19.27
CA ARG A 87 3.83 2.97 19.66
C ARG A 87 5.14 3.35 18.97
N GLY A 88 5.06 3.75 17.70
CA GLY A 88 6.21 4.27 16.95
C GLY A 88 6.76 5.54 17.59
N MET A 89 5.88 6.44 18.03
CA MET A 89 6.24 7.68 18.74
C MET A 89 6.90 7.39 20.09
N ASP A 90 6.39 6.42 20.85
CA ASP A 90 7.06 5.96 22.07
C ASP A 90 8.48 5.45 21.77
N LEU A 91 8.62 4.60 20.74
CA LEU A 91 9.90 4.04 20.33
C LEU A 91 10.89 5.11 19.81
N TRP A 92 10.39 6.14 19.12
CA TRP A 92 11.18 7.28 18.64
C TRP A 92 11.84 8.06 19.78
N ASN A 93 11.11 8.23 20.88
CA ASN A 93 11.57 8.96 22.07
C ASN A 93 12.39 8.09 23.04
N GLN A 94 12.31 6.76 22.92
CA GLN A 94 12.94 5.84 23.86
C GLN A 94 14.47 5.77 23.67
N GLU A 95 15.22 5.95 24.77
CA GLU A 95 16.68 5.79 24.84
C GLU A 95 17.08 4.29 24.81
N ILE A 96 17.00 3.67 23.65
CA ILE A 96 17.31 2.23 23.46
C ILE A 96 18.73 1.97 22.97
N GLY A 97 19.46 3.00 22.53
CA GLY A 97 20.82 2.88 22.03
C GLY A 97 21.80 2.39 23.10
N ALA A 98 22.92 1.82 22.66
CA ALA A 98 23.93 1.22 23.53
C ALA A 98 24.52 2.20 24.56
N LYS A 99 24.44 3.51 24.31
CA LYS A 99 24.88 4.59 25.21
C LYS A 99 23.72 5.53 25.58
N GLY A 100 22.48 5.09 25.45
CA GLY A 100 21.29 5.88 25.76
C GLY A 100 20.82 6.78 24.60
N GLU A 101 21.21 6.47 23.36
CA GLU A 101 20.70 7.20 22.19
C GLU A 101 19.21 6.88 21.93
N SER A 102 18.46 7.88 21.48
CA SER A 102 17.10 7.75 20.92
C SER A 102 17.05 8.38 19.52
N CYS A 103 16.02 8.09 18.73
CA CYS A 103 15.81 8.78 17.45
C CYS A 103 15.67 10.29 17.69
N ALA A 104 14.85 10.65 18.69
CA ALA A 104 14.62 12.05 19.08
C ALA A 104 15.90 12.78 19.52
N GLY A 105 16.88 12.08 20.11
CA GLY A 105 18.16 12.68 20.51
C GLY A 105 18.97 13.26 19.35
N CYS A 106 18.76 12.78 18.12
CA CYS A 106 19.43 13.30 16.91
C CYS A 106 18.49 14.05 15.97
N HIS A 107 17.22 13.63 15.89
CA HIS A 107 16.26 14.10 14.91
C HIS A 107 15.16 15.00 15.50
N GLU A 108 15.19 15.27 16.80
CA GLU A 108 14.15 16.04 17.51
C GLU A 108 12.78 15.35 17.36
N GLY A 109 11.75 16.04 16.87
CA GLY A 109 10.45 15.44 16.60
C GLY A 109 10.41 14.63 15.30
N PRO A 110 9.44 13.72 15.14
CA PRO A 110 9.31 12.90 13.94
C PRO A 110 9.00 13.74 12.68
N GLU A 111 8.50 14.97 12.80
CA GLU A 111 8.31 15.92 11.69
C GLU A 111 9.60 16.21 10.91
N SER A 112 10.78 15.94 11.49
CA SER A 112 12.05 15.94 10.77
C SER A 112 12.09 14.96 9.57
N MET A 113 11.19 13.97 9.55
CA MET A 113 11.05 12.99 8.46
C MET A 113 10.02 13.40 7.40
N LYS A 114 9.50 14.64 7.46
CA LYS A 114 8.51 15.14 6.49
C LYS A 114 8.99 14.96 5.04
N GLY A 115 8.09 14.44 4.21
CA GLY A 115 8.31 14.16 2.80
C GLY A 115 9.22 12.99 2.46
N LEU A 116 9.87 12.34 3.44
CA LEU A 116 10.71 11.18 3.18
C LEU A 116 9.91 10.06 2.52
N ARG A 117 8.72 9.74 3.07
CA ARG A 117 7.88 8.63 2.59
C ARG A 117 7.37 8.84 1.16
N ALA A 118 7.13 10.09 0.77
CA ALA A 118 6.62 10.45 -0.56
C ALA A 118 7.62 10.19 -1.68
N VAL A 119 8.92 10.22 -1.38
CA VAL A 119 10.01 10.05 -2.37
C VAL A 119 10.80 8.76 -2.19
N THR A 120 10.39 7.86 -1.29
CA THR A 120 11.04 6.55 -1.08
C THR A 120 10.19 5.40 -1.63
N PRO A 121 10.81 4.34 -2.20
CA PRO A 121 12.25 4.08 -2.28
C PRO A 121 13.01 5.04 -3.20
N ARG A 122 14.27 5.35 -2.86
CA ARG A 122 15.15 6.21 -3.67
C ARG A 122 16.60 5.78 -3.62
N VAL A 123 17.35 6.11 -4.66
CA VAL A 123 18.81 5.95 -4.65
C VAL A 123 19.42 7.03 -3.76
N ASP A 124 20.11 6.61 -2.71
CA ASP A 124 20.84 7.51 -1.82
C ASP A 124 22.08 8.07 -2.52
N ALA A 125 22.29 9.38 -2.42
CA ALA A 125 23.36 10.06 -3.15
C ALA A 125 24.76 9.77 -2.59
N GLY A 126 24.87 9.44 -1.30
CA GLY A 126 26.15 9.16 -0.66
C GLY A 126 26.66 7.75 -0.91
N THR A 127 25.75 6.78 -0.89
CA THR A 127 26.06 5.34 -1.02
C THR A 127 25.84 4.82 -2.44
N GLY A 128 24.99 5.46 -3.24
CA GLY A 128 24.54 4.95 -4.53
C GLY A 128 23.61 3.73 -4.43
N ALA A 129 23.18 3.36 -3.20
CA ALA A 129 22.29 2.22 -2.97
C ALA A 129 20.83 2.64 -3.10
N LEU A 130 19.97 1.74 -3.61
CA LEU A 130 18.53 1.91 -3.49
C LEU A 130 18.10 1.64 -2.04
N MET A 131 17.54 2.66 -1.40
CA MET A 131 17.14 2.64 0.00
C MET A 131 15.62 2.74 0.13
N THR A 132 15.03 1.82 0.89
CA THR A 132 13.67 1.95 1.45
C THR A 132 13.72 2.70 2.79
N VAL A 133 12.58 3.04 3.38
CA VAL A 133 12.53 3.68 4.70
C VAL A 133 13.13 2.75 5.77
N GLU A 134 12.85 1.45 5.69
CA GLU A 134 13.43 0.45 6.60
C GLU A 134 14.95 0.42 6.54
N ASN A 135 15.56 0.63 5.37
CA ASN A 135 17.01 0.69 5.24
C ASN A 135 17.59 1.89 5.98
N TYR A 136 16.98 3.07 5.83
CA TYR A 136 17.41 4.26 6.59
C TYR A 136 17.25 4.07 8.11
N VAL A 137 16.14 3.45 8.54
CA VAL A 137 15.93 3.13 9.97
C VAL A 137 17.05 2.21 10.47
N ASN A 138 17.30 1.09 9.77
CA ASN A 138 18.31 0.13 10.20
C ASN A 138 19.74 0.70 10.16
N GLU A 139 20.07 1.57 9.22
CA GLU A 139 21.36 2.28 9.22
C GLU A 139 21.55 3.10 10.51
N CYS A 140 20.54 3.85 10.95
CA CYS A 140 20.60 4.57 12.22
C CYS A 140 20.69 3.61 13.42
N VAL A 141 19.87 2.56 13.44
CA VAL A 141 19.84 1.56 14.52
C VAL A 141 21.20 0.89 14.71
N THR A 142 21.87 0.51 13.62
CA THR A 142 23.17 -0.16 13.70
C THR A 142 24.30 0.84 13.90
N GLU A 143 24.45 1.82 13.02
CA GLU A 143 25.65 2.67 12.96
C GLU A 143 25.64 3.78 14.02
N ARG A 144 24.47 4.30 14.38
CA ARG A 144 24.33 5.46 15.28
C ARG A 144 23.89 5.08 16.69
N MET A 145 23.08 4.03 16.83
CA MET A 145 22.60 3.54 18.13
C MET A 145 23.36 2.30 18.63
N GLY A 146 24.17 1.67 17.79
CA GLY A 146 25.00 0.52 18.17
C GLY A 146 24.20 -0.74 18.53
N LEU A 147 23.03 -0.92 17.92
CA LEU A 147 22.14 -2.08 18.16
C LEU A 147 22.23 -3.10 17.02
N GLU A 148 21.71 -4.30 17.26
CA GLU A 148 21.43 -5.24 16.18
C GLU A 148 20.32 -4.68 15.28
N ALA A 149 20.48 -4.87 13.97
CA ALA A 149 19.48 -4.47 13.00
C ALA A 149 18.11 -5.06 13.35
N TRP A 150 17.07 -4.24 13.28
CA TRP A 150 15.71 -4.73 13.47
C TRP A 150 15.32 -5.59 12.28
N GLY A 151 14.57 -6.66 12.54
CA GLY A 151 13.97 -7.44 11.45
C GLY A 151 13.08 -6.53 10.60
N MET A 152 13.19 -6.63 9.28
CA MET A 152 12.49 -5.77 8.31
C MET A 152 10.97 -5.81 8.42
N THR A 153 10.42 -6.89 9.00
CA THR A 153 8.99 -7.07 9.27
C THR A 153 8.71 -7.21 10.77
N SER A 154 9.66 -6.85 11.62
CA SER A 154 9.48 -6.84 13.08
C SER A 154 8.52 -5.73 13.50
N ASP A 155 7.88 -5.87 14.65
CA ASP A 155 6.94 -4.86 15.14
C ASP A 155 7.63 -3.51 15.35
N LYS A 156 8.87 -3.47 15.86
CA LYS A 156 9.65 -2.23 15.99
C LYS A 156 9.79 -1.49 14.65
N MET A 157 10.11 -2.24 13.59
CA MET A 157 10.24 -1.66 12.25
C MET A 157 8.88 -1.15 11.75
N LYS A 158 7.82 -1.95 11.86
CA LYS A 158 6.49 -1.56 11.37
C LYS A 158 5.90 -0.36 12.12
N ASP A 159 6.09 -0.28 13.43
CA ASP A 159 5.67 0.86 14.26
C ASP A 159 6.42 2.13 13.84
N MET A 160 7.74 2.02 13.62
CA MET A 160 8.56 3.15 13.15
C MET A 160 8.21 3.59 11.73
N LEU A 161 7.94 2.64 10.82
CA LEU A 161 7.44 2.93 9.47
C LEU A 161 6.09 3.62 9.50
N ALA A 162 5.18 3.20 10.38
CA ALA A 162 3.87 3.82 10.55
C ALA A 162 4.03 5.28 10.95
N LEU A 163 4.86 5.56 11.97
CA LEU A 163 5.19 6.93 12.37
C LEU A 163 5.78 7.74 11.21
N ILE A 164 6.84 7.25 10.55
CA ILE A 164 7.51 8.00 9.46
C ILE A 164 6.55 8.26 8.29
N SER A 165 5.67 7.31 7.96
CA SER A 165 4.71 7.46 6.87
C SER A 165 3.72 8.60 7.14
N MET A 166 3.26 8.73 8.39
CA MET A 166 2.36 9.80 8.81
C MET A 166 2.96 11.19 8.60
N GLN A 167 4.29 11.32 8.66
CA GLN A 167 4.98 12.60 8.48
C GLN A 167 4.92 13.12 7.03
N SER A 168 4.53 12.27 6.07
CA SER A 168 4.30 12.67 4.67
C SER A 168 2.84 12.51 4.25
N ARG A 169 1.92 12.31 5.19
CA ARG A 169 0.50 12.09 4.88
C ARG A 169 -0.09 13.28 4.11
N GLY A 170 -0.79 12.98 3.02
CA GLY A 170 -1.36 13.97 2.10
C GLY A 170 -0.39 14.45 1.00
N GLU A 171 0.92 14.31 1.18
CA GLU A 171 1.89 14.63 0.14
C GLU A 171 1.78 13.67 -1.05
N VAL A 172 2.13 14.14 -2.24
CA VAL A 172 2.04 13.34 -3.47
C VAL A 172 3.21 12.38 -3.56
N VAL A 173 2.93 11.10 -3.76
CA VAL A 173 3.95 10.09 -4.09
C VAL A 173 4.66 10.51 -5.38
N ASN A 174 5.98 10.61 -5.30
CA ASN A 174 6.83 11.10 -6.39
C ASN A 174 8.22 10.46 -6.33
N VAL A 175 8.28 9.14 -6.52
CA VAL A 175 9.56 8.43 -6.60
C VAL A 175 10.22 8.63 -7.96
N ALA A 176 11.53 8.83 -7.95
CA ALA A 176 12.32 8.98 -9.17
C ALA A 176 12.51 7.62 -9.86
N ILE A 177 12.31 7.59 -11.18
CA ILE A 177 12.41 6.36 -11.99
C ILE A 177 13.53 6.41 -13.04
N ASP A 178 14.18 7.56 -13.19
CA ASP A 178 15.22 7.83 -14.17
C ASP A 178 16.59 8.03 -13.51
N GLY A 179 17.59 8.44 -14.30
CA GLY A 179 18.94 8.68 -13.80
C GLY A 179 19.53 7.45 -13.10
N ALA A 180 19.94 7.63 -11.83
CA ALA A 180 20.52 6.55 -11.03
C ALA A 180 19.49 5.48 -10.62
N ALA A 181 18.19 5.81 -10.60
CA ALA A 181 17.12 4.89 -10.22
C ALA A 181 16.71 3.94 -11.36
N ALA A 182 16.93 4.34 -12.62
CA ALA A 182 16.55 3.59 -13.82
C ALA A 182 16.89 2.08 -13.79
N PRO A 183 18.13 1.65 -13.48
CA PRO A 183 18.45 0.21 -13.49
C PRO A 183 17.68 -0.58 -12.41
N PHE A 184 17.41 0.02 -11.26
CA PHE A 184 16.60 -0.62 -10.22
C PHE A 184 15.13 -0.67 -10.60
N TRP A 185 14.63 0.41 -11.21
CA TRP A 185 13.25 0.50 -11.67
C TRP A 185 12.96 -0.53 -12.77
N GLU A 186 13.85 -0.71 -13.75
CA GLU A 186 13.72 -1.73 -14.79
C GLU A 186 13.74 -3.16 -14.21
N LYS A 187 14.59 -3.44 -13.22
CA LYS A 187 14.56 -4.73 -12.51
C LYS A 187 13.21 -4.96 -11.80
N GLY A 188 12.68 -3.93 -11.15
CA GLY A 188 11.36 -3.99 -10.51
C GLY A 188 10.23 -4.22 -11.50
N LYS A 189 10.30 -3.58 -12.67
CA LYS A 189 9.37 -3.78 -13.77
C LYS A 189 9.39 -5.22 -14.29
N GLU A 190 10.58 -5.77 -14.53
CA GLU A 190 10.75 -7.16 -14.94
C GLU A 190 10.06 -8.11 -13.95
N ILE A 191 10.28 -7.91 -12.65
CA ILE A 191 9.65 -8.73 -11.60
C ILE A 191 8.12 -8.58 -11.64
N TYR A 192 7.59 -7.36 -11.75
CA TYR A 192 6.15 -7.11 -11.77
C TYR A 192 5.41 -7.86 -12.89
N TYR A 193 6.05 -8.00 -14.05
CA TYR A 193 5.51 -8.71 -15.21
C TYR A 193 5.93 -10.18 -15.32
N THR A 194 6.82 -10.65 -14.45
CA THR A 194 7.25 -12.06 -14.43
C THR A 194 6.16 -12.94 -13.85
N ARG A 195 5.85 -14.04 -14.55
CA ARG A 195 4.92 -15.06 -14.05
C ARG A 195 5.67 -16.00 -13.11
N PHE A 196 5.27 -16.01 -11.85
CA PHE A 196 5.88 -16.83 -10.81
C PHE A 196 5.03 -18.06 -10.47
N GLY A 197 5.71 -19.08 -9.95
CA GLY A 197 5.11 -20.21 -9.26
C GLY A 197 4.36 -21.18 -10.16
N GLN A 198 3.82 -22.24 -9.53
CA GLN A 198 3.06 -23.27 -10.25
C GLN A 198 1.77 -22.71 -10.89
N LEU A 199 1.24 -21.60 -10.37
CA LEU A 199 0.05 -20.95 -10.91
C LEU A 199 0.35 -20.04 -12.12
N GLU A 200 1.62 -19.81 -12.44
CA GLU A 200 2.08 -19.00 -13.58
C GLU A 200 1.45 -17.59 -13.63
N MET A 201 1.44 -16.90 -12.49
CA MET A 201 0.82 -15.57 -12.34
C MET A 201 1.87 -14.49 -12.05
N SER A 202 1.71 -13.34 -12.69
CA SER A 202 2.46 -12.10 -12.41
C SER A 202 1.62 -11.13 -11.58
N CYS A 203 2.23 -10.06 -11.05
CA CYS A 203 1.50 -8.97 -10.39
C CYS A 203 0.48 -8.36 -11.35
N ALA A 204 0.88 -8.13 -12.60
CA ALA A 204 0.04 -7.58 -13.66
C ALA A 204 -1.21 -8.45 -13.95
N ASN A 205 -1.10 -9.79 -13.89
CA ASN A 205 -2.25 -10.64 -14.17
C ASN A 205 -3.42 -10.42 -13.20
N CYS A 206 -3.16 -10.00 -11.97
CA CYS A 206 -4.22 -9.67 -11.00
C CYS A 206 -4.52 -8.17 -10.96
N HIS A 207 -3.49 -7.33 -10.92
CA HIS A 207 -3.60 -5.92 -10.55
C HIS A 207 -3.59 -4.96 -11.74
N GLU A 208 -3.46 -5.48 -12.95
CA GLU A 208 -3.51 -4.72 -14.21
C GLU A 208 -4.60 -5.27 -15.11
N ASP A 209 -4.52 -6.57 -15.43
CA ASP A 209 -5.47 -7.24 -16.33
C ASP A 209 -6.86 -7.44 -15.70
N ASN A 210 -6.93 -7.55 -14.36
CA ASN A 210 -8.13 -7.96 -13.62
C ASN A 210 -8.49 -7.04 -12.44
N GLN A 211 -7.91 -5.83 -12.38
CA GLN A 211 -8.37 -4.83 -11.40
C GLN A 211 -9.86 -4.53 -11.63
N GLY A 212 -10.61 -4.36 -10.55
CA GLY A 212 -12.07 -4.33 -10.52
C GLY A 212 -12.73 -5.72 -10.44
N GLN A 213 -12.08 -6.82 -10.84
CA GLN A 213 -12.72 -8.14 -10.74
C GLN A 213 -12.73 -8.69 -9.31
N MET A 214 -13.64 -9.63 -9.03
CA MET A 214 -13.67 -10.37 -7.77
C MET A 214 -12.85 -11.66 -7.89
N ILE A 215 -11.84 -11.84 -7.04
CA ILE A 215 -11.21 -13.14 -6.82
C ILE A 215 -11.76 -13.74 -5.53
N ARG A 216 -12.74 -14.62 -5.67
CA ARG A 216 -13.58 -15.08 -4.54
C ARG A 216 -14.28 -13.88 -3.88
N ALA A 217 -13.89 -13.53 -2.66
CA ALA A 217 -14.48 -12.44 -1.89
C ALA A 217 -13.64 -11.16 -1.93
N ASP A 218 -12.45 -11.20 -2.53
CA ASP A 218 -11.55 -10.05 -2.59
C ASP A 218 -11.79 -9.23 -3.87
N HIS A 219 -12.06 -7.93 -3.71
CA HIS A 219 -12.18 -6.99 -4.83
C HIS A 219 -10.79 -6.51 -5.27
N LEU A 220 -10.36 -6.92 -6.46
CA LEU A 220 -9.00 -6.67 -6.93
C LEU A 220 -8.78 -5.18 -7.19
N SER A 221 -7.87 -4.56 -6.42
CA SER A 221 -7.37 -3.22 -6.71
C SER A 221 -6.21 -3.24 -7.71
N GLN A 222 -5.72 -2.07 -8.09
CA GLN A 222 -4.49 -1.90 -8.87
C GLN A 222 -3.19 -2.28 -8.12
N GLY A 223 -3.27 -2.76 -6.88
CA GLY A 223 -2.09 -3.21 -6.13
C GLY A 223 -1.12 -2.10 -5.75
N GLN A 224 -1.61 -0.85 -5.63
CA GLN A 224 -0.81 0.31 -5.26
C GLN A 224 -0.28 0.22 -3.82
N ILE A 225 0.84 0.90 -3.55
CA ILE A 225 1.47 0.94 -2.21
C ILE A 225 1.53 2.33 -1.56
N ASN A 226 0.79 3.33 -2.07
CA ASN A 226 0.77 4.68 -1.50
C ASN A 226 0.22 4.74 -0.06
N GLY A 227 -0.62 3.78 0.34
CA GLY A 227 -1.17 3.69 1.69
C GLY A 227 -0.40 2.76 2.63
N PHE A 228 0.77 2.26 2.24
CA PHE A 228 1.60 1.44 3.12
C PHE A 228 2.48 2.30 4.05
N PRO A 229 2.70 1.85 5.31
CA PRO A 229 2.27 0.56 5.85
C PRO A 229 0.76 0.53 6.16
N VAL A 230 0.15 -0.66 6.06
CA VAL A 230 -1.31 -0.81 6.06
C VAL A 230 -1.78 -1.62 7.27
N TYR A 231 -2.84 -1.16 7.94
CA TYR A 231 -3.57 -1.97 8.90
C TYR A 231 -4.47 -2.96 8.17
N ARG A 232 -4.28 -4.25 8.44
CA ARG A 232 -5.12 -5.31 7.87
C ARG A 232 -6.13 -5.83 8.88
N LEU A 233 -7.41 -5.66 8.59
CA LEU A 233 -8.52 -6.13 9.42
C LEU A 233 -8.43 -7.64 9.69
N LYS A 234 -7.99 -8.44 8.70
CA LYS A 234 -7.78 -9.88 8.86
C LYS A 234 -6.75 -10.22 9.95
N ASP A 235 -5.65 -9.48 10.01
CA ASP A 235 -4.49 -9.80 10.84
C ASP A 235 -4.49 -9.01 12.16
N ALA A 236 -5.41 -8.05 12.31
CA ALA A 236 -5.47 -7.09 13.41
C ALA A 236 -4.13 -6.39 13.68
N GLY A 237 -3.42 -6.03 12.62
CA GLY A 237 -2.10 -5.41 12.73
C GLY A 237 -1.57 -4.81 11.42
N ILE A 238 -0.45 -4.10 11.55
CA ILE A 238 0.23 -3.44 10.43
C ILE A 238 1.04 -4.43 9.60
N LEU A 239 1.06 -4.19 8.28
CA LEU A 239 1.82 -4.90 7.27
C LEU A 239 2.66 -3.92 6.43
N SER A 240 3.94 -4.22 6.21
CA SER A 240 4.79 -3.45 5.27
C SER A 240 4.60 -3.90 3.82
N ALA A 241 5.02 -3.07 2.86
CA ALA A 241 4.94 -3.40 1.43
C ALA A 241 5.78 -4.65 1.12
N GLN A 242 7.00 -4.72 1.67
CA GLN A 242 7.87 -5.90 1.56
C GLN A 242 7.19 -7.18 2.05
N GLN A 243 6.52 -7.13 3.21
CA GLN A 243 5.81 -8.29 3.73
C GLN A 243 4.61 -8.67 2.84
N ARG A 244 3.96 -7.70 2.21
CA ARG A 244 2.90 -7.96 1.23
C ARG A 244 3.46 -8.69 0.00
N PHE A 245 4.58 -8.25 -0.55
CA PHE A 245 5.20 -8.87 -1.73
C PHE A 245 5.61 -10.32 -1.47
N VAL A 246 6.18 -10.61 -0.29
CA VAL A 246 6.48 -11.99 0.14
C VAL A 246 5.25 -12.88 -0.02
N GLY A 247 4.09 -12.42 0.49
CA GLY A 247 2.83 -13.14 0.42
C GLY A 247 2.32 -13.29 -1.01
N CYS A 248 2.33 -12.22 -1.80
CA CYS A 248 1.84 -12.24 -3.18
C CYS A 248 2.57 -13.28 -4.05
N VAL A 249 3.90 -13.31 -4.00
CA VAL A 249 4.69 -14.29 -4.78
C VAL A 249 4.54 -15.70 -4.21
N ARG A 250 4.52 -15.86 -2.89
CA ARG A 250 4.28 -17.17 -2.26
C ARG A 250 2.94 -17.77 -2.68
N ASP A 251 1.91 -16.94 -2.77
CA ASP A 251 0.53 -17.40 -3.03
C ASP A 251 0.32 -17.81 -4.50
N THR A 252 1.27 -17.52 -5.40
CA THR A 252 1.34 -18.16 -6.74
C THR A 252 1.93 -19.58 -6.70
N ARG A 253 2.25 -20.09 -5.50
CA ARG A 253 2.99 -21.33 -5.24
C ARG A 253 4.44 -21.29 -5.75
N ALA A 254 5.09 -20.14 -5.62
CA ALA A 254 6.51 -19.96 -5.91
C ALA A 254 7.37 -20.06 -4.64
N GLU A 255 8.67 -20.30 -4.82
CA GLU A 255 9.66 -19.82 -3.85
C GLU A 255 9.69 -18.28 -3.92
N THR A 256 9.54 -17.63 -2.77
CA THR A 256 9.41 -16.18 -2.66
C THR A 256 10.74 -15.53 -2.30
N PHE A 257 10.86 -14.22 -2.54
CA PHE A 257 12.03 -13.44 -2.15
C PHE A 257 11.97 -13.05 -0.67
N LYS A 258 13.12 -12.70 -0.10
CA LYS A 258 13.19 -12.23 1.29
C LYS A 258 12.89 -10.73 1.36
N PRO A 259 12.28 -10.23 2.46
CA PRO A 259 12.31 -8.81 2.76
C PRO A 259 13.75 -8.28 2.71
N ASP A 260 13.94 -7.05 2.21
CA ASP A 260 15.26 -6.42 1.96
C ASP A 260 16.12 -7.03 0.85
N SER A 261 15.64 -8.03 0.13
CA SER A 261 16.38 -8.48 -1.06
C SER A 261 16.40 -7.40 -2.13
N ASP A 262 17.44 -7.39 -2.97
CA ASP A 262 17.56 -6.42 -4.05
C ASP A 262 16.39 -6.51 -5.05
N GLU A 263 15.80 -7.70 -5.22
CA GLU A 263 14.57 -7.91 -6.01
C GLU A 263 13.39 -7.16 -5.42
N PHE A 264 13.18 -7.27 -4.11
CA PHE A 264 12.03 -6.67 -3.45
C PHE A 264 12.17 -5.18 -3.21
N LYS A 265 13.39 -4.66 -2.99
CA LYS A 265 13.64 -3.21 -3.05
C LYS A 265 13.36 -2.64 -4.45
N ALA A 266 13.83 -3.32 -5.50
CA ALA A 266 13.55 -2.92 -6.89
C ALA A 266 12.05 -2.97 -7.21
N LEU A 267 11.37 -4.04 -6.79
CA LEU A 267 9.91 -4.17 -6.95
C LEU A 267 9.17 -3.07 -6.20
N GLU A 268 9.58 -2.71 -4.98
CA GLU A 268 8.97 -1.62 -4.22
C GLU A 268 9.11 -0.28 -4.95
N LEU A 269 10.28 0.02 -5.52
CA LEU A 269 10.48 1.23 -6.34
C LEU A 269 9.53 1.24 -7.54
N TYR A 270 9.46 0.14 -8.28
CA TYR A 270 8.58 0.05 -9.44
C TYR A 270 7.11 0.22 -9.05
N VAL A 271 6.64 -0.51 -8.03
CA VAL A 271 5.23 -0.45 -7.58
C VAL A 271 4.90 0.91 -6.95
N ALA A 272 5.82 1.55 -6.22
CA ALA A 272 5.64 2.93 -5.75
C ALA A 272 5.43 3.88 -6.94
N SER A 273 6.23 3.75 -8.00
CA SER A 273 6.14 4.63 -9.17
C SER A 273 4.84 4.47 -9.96
N ARG A 274 4.18 3.30 -9.88
CA ARG A 274 2.84 3.09 -10.46
C ARG A 274 1.76 3.93 -9.77
N GLY A 275 2.03 4.37 -8.55
CA GLY A 275 1.18 5.25 -7.76
C GLY A 275 1.63 6.71 -7.75
N ASN A 276 2.64 7.10 -8.54
CA ASN A 276 3.09 8.49 -8.62
C ASN A 276 1.91 9.40 -8.99
N GLY A 277 1.63 10.40 -8.16
CA GLY A 277 0.46 11.28 -8.27
C GLY A 277 -0.62 11.04 -7.22
N LEU A 278 -0.72 9.84 -6.64
CA LEU A 278 -1.60 9.57 -5.49
C LEU A 278 -0.98 10.14 -4.21
N SER A 279 -1.81 10.52 -3.24
CA SER A 279 -1.32 10.95 -1.93
C SER A 279 -0.75 9.78 -1.14
N VAL A 280 0.31 10.03 -0.37
CA VAL A 280 0.71 9.16 0.74
C VAL A 280 -0.42 9.16 1.76
N GLU A 281 -0.98 7.98 2.06
CA GLU A 281 -2.13 7.91 2.99
C GLU A 281 -1.71 7.83 4.47
N GLY A 282 -0.41 7.73 4.74
CA GLY A 282 0.11 7.48 6.09
C GLY A 282 -0.04 6.01 6.44
N VAL A 283 -1.04 5.68 7.25
CA VAL A 283 -1.39 4.31 7.66
C VAL A 283 -2.81 4.00 7.19
N SER A 284 -2.92 3.30 6.07
CA SER A 284 -4.23 2.97 5.49
C SER A 284 -4.91 1.77 6.16
N VAL A 285 -6.22 1.61 5.96
CA VAL A 285 -7.01 0.47 6.46
C VAL A 285 -7.52 -0.40 5.31
N ARG A 286 -7.21 -1.70 5.33
CA ARG A 286 -7.62 -2.68 4.28
C ARG A 286 -7.96 -4.04 4.90
N HIS A 287 -8.48 -4.97 4.08
CA HIS A 287 -8.73 -6.36 4.47
C HIS A 287 -7.46 -7.22 4.58
#